data_AF-A0A2G9UTY0-F1
#
_entry.id   AF-A0A2G9UTY0-F1
#
_cell.length_a   1.000
_cell.length_b   1.000
_cell.length_c   1.000
_cell.angle_alpha   90.00
_cell.angle_beta   90.00
_cell.angle_gamma   90.00
#
_symmetry.space_group_name_H-M   'P 1'
#
loop_
_entity.id
_entity.type
_entity.pdbx_description
1 polymer ?
#
loop_
_entity_poly.entity_id
_entity_poly.type
_entity_poly.pdbx_seq_one_letter_code
_entity_poly.pdbx_strand_id
1 'polypeptide(L)'
;MARGDLKKFGVNSFDAVDTDDNGAINFNEFEKWYKKTQHETSDAKIKNIFHKYDVSRDQTLEVAEFVPLAYEISRKPVDTAEEIFRRMDLNHDGTIDLNEAAIARKEHGTG
;
A
#
# COMPACT_ATOMS: atom_id res chain seq x y z
N MET A 1 23.35 -11.93 3.37
CA MET A 1 22.23 -11.00 3.63
C MET A 1 20.95 -11.76 3.31
N ALA A 2 20.14 -12.05 4.32
CA ALA A 2 18.98 -12.93 4.18
C ALA A 2 17.81 -12.17 3.54
N ARG A 3 17.03 -12.88 2.72
CA ARG A 3 15.84 -12.42 1.97
C ARG A 3 14.65 -12.06 2.90
N GLY A 4 14.89 -11.56 4.12
CA GLY A 4 13.88 -11.55 5.20
C GLY A 4 13.45 -10.18 5.75
N ASP A 5 14.15 -9.08 5.44
CA ASP A 5 14.08 -7.89 6.28
C ASP A 5 13.18 -6.75 5.77
N LEU A 6 12.39 -6.97 4.72
CA LEU A 6 11.49 -5.93 4.16
C LEU A 6 10.11 -5.84 4.85
N LYS A 7 9.73 -6.84 5.66
CA LYS A 7 8.46 -6.84 6.41
C LYS A 7 8.40 -5.77 7.52
N LYS A 8 9.54 -5.16 7.87
CA LYS A 8 9.64 -4.21 9.00
C LYS A 8 9.28 -2.76 8.64
N PHE A 9 9.17 -2.43 7.35
CA PHE A 9 9.03 -1.05 6.88
C PHE A 9 7.64 -0.69 6.36
N GLY A 10 6.63 -1.57 6.47
CA GLY A 10 5.28 -1.29 5.98
C GLY A 10 5.17 -1.08 4.46
N VAL A 11 6.27 -1.26 3.73
CA VAL A 11 6.28 -1.35 2.28
C VAL A 11 5.73 -2.72 1.90
N ASN A 12 4.68 -2.73 1.07
CA ASN A 12 4.27 -3.92 0.34
C ASN A 12 5.51 -4.40 -0.43
N SER A 13 6.15 -5.43 0.12
CA SER A 13 7.45 -5.91 -0.36
C SER A 13 7.24 -6.45 -1.77
N PHE A 14 8.21 -6.26 -2.65
CA PHE A 14 8.21 -6.85 -4.00
C PHE A 14 7.79 -8.33 -3.98
N ASP A 15 8.32 -9.08 -3.02
CA ASP A 15 7.99 -10.47 -2.66
C ASP A 15 6.50 -10.73 -2.35
N ALA A 16 5.78 -9.74 -1.82
CA ALA A 16 4.34 -9.85 -1.58
C ALA A 16 3.50 -9.66 -2.85
N VAL A 17 4.11 -9.16 -3.92
CA VAL A 17 3.48 -8.92 -5.23
C VAL A 17 3.90 -9.99 -6.24
N ASP A 18 5.17 -10.39 -6.22
CA ASP A 18 5.73 -11.51 -6.97
C ASP A 18 5.24 -12.85 -6.37
N THR A 19 4.05 -13.27 -6.80
CA THR A 19 3.38 -14.48 -6.29
C THR A 19 3.99 -15.77 -6.82
N ASP A 20 4.73 -15.69 -7.93
CA ASP A 20 5.42 -16.81 -8.56
C ASP A 20 6.90 -16.93 -8.14
N ASP A 21 7.42 -15.97 -7.35
CA ASP A 21 8.83 -15.84 -6.93
C ASP A 21 9.80 -15.90 -8.13
N ASN A 22 9.37 -15.38 -9.28
CA ASN A 22 10.16 -15.43 -10.51
C ASN A 22 11.13 -14.24 -10.62
N GLY A 23 11.09 -13.30 -9.67
CA GLY A 23 11.92 -12.11 -9.62
C GLY A 23 11.41 -10.94 -10.47
N ALA A 24 10.20 -11.03 -11.04
CA ALA A 24 9.61 -10.04 -11.92
C ALA A 24 8.07 -9.98 -11.79
N ILE A 25 7.53 -8.79 -11.57
CA ILE A 25 6.08 -8.64 -11.39
C ILE A 25 5.41 -8.50 -12.75
N ASN A 26 4.62 -9.50 -13.15
CA ASN A 26 3.85 -9.40 -14.39
C ASN A 26 2.60 -8.52 -14.22
N PHE A 27 1.95 -8.18 -15.34
CA PHE A 27 0.75 -7.33 -15.33
C PHE A 27 -0.37 -7.86 -14.43
N ASN A 28 -0.61 -9.18 -14.37
CA ASN A 28 -1.68 -9.77 -13.57
C ASN A 28 -1.39 -9.69 -12.06
N GLU A 29 -0.14 -9.86 -11.66
CA GLU A 29 0.32 -9.67 -10.28
C GLU A 29 0.23 -8.20 -9.87
N PHE A 30 0.72 -7.31 -10.74
CA PHE A 30 0.62 -5.88 -10.54
C PHE A 30 -0.83 -5.42 -10.42
N GLU A 31 -1.72 -5.89 -11.30
CA GLU A 31 -3.13 -5.52 -11.33
C GLU A 31 -3.82 -5.89 -10.01
N LYS A 32 -3.66 -7.13 -9.55
CA LYS A 32 -4.25 -7.59 -8.28
C LYS A 32 -3.75 -6.75 -7.11
N TRP A 33 -2.44 -6.50 -7.06
CA TRP A 33 -1.84 -5.72 -5.99
C TRP A 33 -2.27 -4.25 -6.02
N TYR A 34 -2.32 -3.64 -7.20
CA TYR A 34 -2.70 -2.24 -7.38
C TYR A 34 -4.20 -2.03 -7.08
N LYS A 35 -5.07 -2.94 -7.54
CA LYS A 35 -6.50 -2.97 -7.18
C LYS A 35 -6.67 -3.03 -5.66
N LYS A 36 -5.91 -3.87 -4.98
CA LYS A 36 -5.95 -4.03 -3.52
C LYS A 36 -5.39 -2.81 -2.76
N THR A 37 -4.33 -2.20 -3.26
CA THR A 37 -3.60 -1.13 -2.55
C THR A 37 -4.18 0.26 -2.82
N GLN A 38 -4.79 0.47 -3.99
CA GLN A 38 -5.31 1.78 -4.41
C GLN A 38 -6.84 1.81 -4.56
N HIS A 39 -7.53 0.68 -4.35
CA HIS A 39 -8.95 0.52 -4.63
C HIS A 39 -9.35 0.98 -6.05
N GLU A 40 -8.40 0.98 -6.99
CA GLU A 40 -8.61 1.38 -8.38
C GLU A 40 -9.16 0.19 -9.15
N THR A 41 -10.30 0.37 -9.82
CA THR A 41 -10.97 -0.71 -10.57
C THR A 41 -10.81 -0.57 -12.07
N SER A 42 -10.25 0.54 -12.55
CA SER A 42 -10.08 0.80 -13.97
C SER A 42 -8.82 0.11 -14.54
N ASP A 43 -9.03 -0.98 -15.27
CA ASP A 43 -7.95 -1.74 -15.91
C ASP A 43 -7.11 -0.87 -16.87
N ALA A 44 -7.75 0.10 -17.55
CA ALA A 44 -7.07 1.02 -18.44
C ALA A 44 -6.04 1.91 -17.70
N LYS A 45 -6.39 2.38 -16.50
CA LYS A 45 -5.47 3.17 -15.67
C LYS A 45 -4.34 2.31 -15.13
N ILE A 46 -4.67 1.13 -14.61
CA ILE A 46 -3.68 0.18 -14.08
C ILE A 46 -2.67 -0.17 -15.17
N LYS A 47 -3.15 -0.47 -16.38
CA LYS A 47 -2.32 -0.73 -17.56
C LYS A 47 -1.47 0.47 -17.95
N ASN A 48 -2.00 1.69 -17.87
CA ASN A 48 -1.21 2.88 -18.17
C ASN A 48 -0.10 3.13 -17.13
N ILE A 49 -0.39 2.91 -15.84
CA ILE A 49 0.64 2.97 -14.78
C ILE A 49 1.67 1.88 -15.01
N PHE A 50 1.27 0.64 -15.26
CA PHE A 50 2.19 -0.45 -15.54
C PHE A 50 3.18 -0.10 -16.66
N HIS A 51 2.68 0.33 -17.83
CA HIS A 51 3.54 0.73 -18.95
C HIS A 51 4.39 1.97 -18.69
N LYS A 52 4.01 2.82 -17.73
CA LYS A 52 4.80 4.00 -17.35
C LYS A 52 6.08 3.59 -16.61
N TYR A 53 6.02 2.52 -15.81
CA TYR A 53 7.15 2.04 -15.00
C TYR A 53 7.90 0.87 -15.64
N ASP A 54 7.28 0.19 -16.61
CA ASP A 54 7.92 -0.81 -17.46
C ASP A 54 8.81 -0.09 -18.51
N VAL A 55 10.01 0.28 -18.06
CA VAL A 55 11.02 1.00 -18.85
C VAL A 55 11.69 0.03 -19.82
N SER A 56 11.93 -1.20 -19.37
CA SER A 56 12.51 -2.29 -20.15
C SER A 56 11.61 -2.75 -21.30
N ARG A 57 10.30 -2.47 -21.26
CA ARG A 57 9.26 -2.89 -22.23
C ARG A 57 9.11 -4.41 -22.35
N ASP A 58 9.44 -5.13 -21.29
CA ASP A 58 9.37 -6.60 -21.25
C ASP A 58 8.00 -7.11 -20.75
N GLN A 59 7.07 -6.20 -20.45
CA GLN A 59 5.75 -6.53 -19.89
C GLN A 59 5.82 -7.13 -18.48
N THR A 60 6.92 -6.84 -17.78
CA THR A 60 7.19 -7.21 -16.40
C THR A 60 7.90 -6.07 -15.71
N LEU A 61 7.60 -5.85 -14.43
CA LEU A 61 8.32 -4.89 -13.60
C LEU A 61 9.38 -5.63 -12.79
N GLU A 62 10.64 -5.39 -13.15
CA GLU A 62 11.76 -5.84 -12.34
C GLU A 62 11.81 -5.09 -11.00
N VAL A 63 12.57 -5.58 -10.03
CA VAL A 63 12.73 -4.92 -8.72
C VAL A 63 13.11 -3.45 -8.87
N ALA A 64 14.01 -3.14 -9.81
CA ALA A 64 14.47 -1.77 -10.07
C ALA A 64 13.35 -0.84 -10.57
N GLU A 65 12.37 -1.37 -11.29
CA GLU A 65 11.23 -0.63 -11.86
C GLU A 65 10.07 -0.55 -10.87
N PHE A 66 9.89 -1.59 -10.06
CA PHE A 66 8.84 -1.64 -9.04
C PHE A 66 9.15 -0.77 -7.83
N VAL A 67 10.41 -0.65 -7.39
CA VAL A 67 10.79 0.16 -6.23
C VAL A 67 10.32 1.63 -6.30
N PRO A 68 10.57 2.39 -7.37
CA PRO A 68 10.09 3.79 -7.46
C PRO A 68 8.56 3.87 -7.50
N LEU A 69 7.89 2.90 -8.12
CA LEU A 69 6.44 2.80 -8.14
C LEU A 69 5.83 2.53 -6.76
N ALA A 70 6.37 1.53 -6.06
CA ALA A 70 5.97 1.19 -4.70
C ALA A 70 6.20 2.37 -3.74
N TYR A 71 7.28 3.12 -3.93
CA TYR A 71 7.54 4.35 -3.18
C TYR A 71 6.50 5.44 -3.48
N GLU A 72 6.13 5.66 -4.74
CA GLU A 72 5.08 6.62 -5.13
C GLU A 72 3.71 6.24 -4.54
N ILE A 73 3.37 4.94 -4.58
CA ILE A 73 2.12 4.41 -4.05
C ILE A 73 2.11 4.45 -2.51
N SER A 74 3.24 4.14 -1.87
CA SER A 74 3.40 4.20 -0.40
C SER A 74 3.42 5.63 0.15
N ARG A 75 3.71 6.63 -0.68
CA ARG A 75 3.64 8.06 -0.29
C ARG A 75 2.23 8.62 -0.33
N LYS A 76 1.25 7.90 -0.88
CA LYS A 76 -0.13 8.19 -0.53
C LYS A 76 -0.34 7.72 0.91
N PRO A 77 -0.93 8.55 1.78
CA PRO A 77 -1.28 8.10 3.11
C PRO A 77 -2.19 6.89 2.92
N VAL A 78 -1.68 5.73 3.34
CA VAL A 78 -2.52 4.60 3.66
C VAL A 78 -3.69 5.15 4.48
N ASP A 79 -4.88 4.78 4.03
CA ASP A 79 -6.21 5.09 4.56
C ASP A 79 -6.35 4.61 6.02
N THR A 80 -5.50 5.14 6.90
CA THR A 80 -5.18 4.56 8.20
C THR A 80 -4.70 5.64 9.16
N ALA A 81 -3.97 6.66 8.72
CA ALA A 81 -3.68 7.78 9.62
C ALA A 81 -4.91 8.70 9.72
N GLU A 82 -5.33 9.34 8.62
CA GLU A 82 -6.44 10.30 8.65
C GLU A 82 -7.80 9.69 8.99
N GLU A 83 -8.10 8.46 8.58
CA GLU A 83 -9.38 7.83 8.91
C GLU A 83 -9.42 7.41 10.39
N ILE A 84 -8.34 6.81 10.92
CA ILE A 84 -8.23 6.54 12.36
C ILE A 84 -8.24 7.85 13.14
N PHE A 85 -7.56 8.88 12.62
CA PHE A 85 -7.52 10.20 13.25
C PHE A 85 -8.91 10.84 13.28
N ARG A 86 -9.66 10.87 12.17
CA ARG A 86 -11.04 11.37 12.13
C ARG A 86 -12.01 10.55 12.99
N ARG A 87 -11.73 9.25 13.20
CA ARG A 87 -12.54 8.39 14.06
C ARG A 87 -12.22 8.56 15.54
N MET A 88 -11.02 9.07 15.86
CA MET A 88 -10.56 9.34 17.23
C MET A 88 -10.76 10.80 17.64
N ASP A 89 -10.66 11.73 16.70
CA ASP A 89 -10.82 13.18 16.84
C ASP A 89 -12.32 13.54 16.85
N LEU A 90 -12.97 13.21 17.95
CA LEU A 90 -14.43 13.32 18.13
C LEU A 90 -14.90 14.77 18.17
N ASN A 91 -14.02 15.69 18.55
CA ASN A 91 -14.31 17.12 18.60
C ASN A 91 -13.89 17.87 17.32
N HIS A 92 -13.31 17.18 16.33
CA HIS A 92 -12.83 17.78 15.07
C HIS A 92 -11.81 18.93 15.26
N ASP A 93 -11.06 18.93 16.37
CA ASP A 93 -10.03 19.95 16.65
C ASP A 93 -8.70 19.66 15.93
N GLY A 94 -8.59 18.47 15.30
CA GLY A 94 -7.39 18.08 14.57
C GLY A 94 -6.24 17.62 15.48
N THR A 95 -6.52 17.32 16.74
CA THR A 95 -5.58 16.75 17.71
C THR A 95 -6.26 15.71 18.60
N ILE A 96 -5.67 14.51 18.72
CA ILE A 96 -6.19 13.45 19.61
C ILE A 96 -5.65 13.68 21.02
N ASP A 97 -6.52 14.12 21.94
CA ASP A 97 -6.16 14.21 23.35
C ASP A 97 -6.20 12.84 24.05
N LEU A 98 -5.58 12.75 25.23
CA LEU A 98 -5.61 11.58 26.11
C LEU A 98 -7.03 11.07 26.38
N ASN A 99 -8.02 11.96 26.48
CA ASN A 99 -9.42 11.60 26.68
C ASN A 99 -10.02 10.91 25.44
N GLU A 100 -9.75 11.43 24.24
CA GLU A 100 -10.20 10.85 22.96
C GLU A 100 -9.57 9.48 22.68
N ALA A 101 -8.27 9.35 22.95
CA ALA A 101 -7.56 8.08 22.86
C ALA A 101 -8.06 7.03 23.88
N ALA A 102 -8.65 7.45 25.00
CA ALA A 102 -9.22 6.55 26.00
C ALA A 102 -10.61 6.02 25.59
N ILE A 103 -11.40 6.85 24.90
CA ILE A 103 -12.73 6.49 24.40
C ILE A 103 -12.60 5.51 23.22
N ALA A 104 -11.67 5.76 22.29
CA ALA A 104 -11.41 4.88 21.15
C ALA A 104 -11.02 3.44 21.56
N ARG A 105 -10.36 3.29 22.72
CA ARG A 105 -9.96 1.99 23.28
C ARG A 105 -11.10 1.23 23.98
N LYS A 106 -12.20 1.90 24.35
CA LYS A 106 -13.36 1.27 24.99
C LYS A 106 -14.36 0.67 24.00
N GLU A 107 -14.45 1.23 22.79
CA GLU A 107 -15.45 0.78 21.78
C GLU A 107 -15.03 -0.48 21.00
N HIS A 108 -13.74 -0.85 20.99
CA HIS A 108 -13.24 -2.04 20.27
C HIS A 108 -12.94 -3.26 21.16
N GLY A 109 -13.58 -3.31 22.33
CA GLY A 109 -13.39 -4.40 23.28
C GLY A 109 -14.62 -4.71 24.12
N THR A 110 -15.72 -5.10 23.47
CA THR A 110 -16.68 -6.15 23.91
C THR A 110 -17.93 -6.13 23.02
N GLY A 111 -18.17 -7.22 22.27
CA GLY A 111 -19.41 -7.47 21.52
C GLY A 111 -19.16 -8.14 20.19
#